data_AF-A0A5E5QG03-F1
#
_entry.id   AF-A0A5E5QG03-F1
#
_cell.length_a   1.000
_cell.length_b   1.000
_cell.length_c   1.000
_cell.angle_alpha   90.00
_cell.angle_beta   90.00
_cell.angle_gamma   90.00
#
_symmetry.space_group_name_H-M   'P 1'
#
loop_
_entity.id
_entity.type
_entity.pdbx_description
1 polymer ?
#
loop_
_entity_poly.entity_id
_entity_poly.type
_entity_poly.pdbx_seq_one_letter_code
_entity_poly.pdbx_strand_id
1 'polypeptide(L)'
;MKEDDPLLEWNRINNENLEQDFVSEMFINISNTSPLIDKFSIWLFAGTGATGTLLISQIQGVIQGLSITGFKACMFMLIASAISAFVAKYWALRCQIQTDITQKLKNQMKGLFDEHEKNADEILEIAEKRGIELETEIQFENIINEFKKPFPFWTQWLMSRSVNKIKNNRQAGYHVAIKAYFWQLNFTLIQSLLFIAFLFFGGFYASSLQ
;
A
#
# COMPACT_ATOMS: atom_id res chain seq x y z
N MET A 1 35.39 1.61 28.92
CA MET A 1 34.09 2.02 28.34
C MET A 1 33.05 1.10 28.97
N LYS A 2 32.01 1.65 29.62
CA LYS A 2 30.93 0.85 30.22
C LYS A 2 29.98 0.43 29.11
N GLU A 3 30.29 -0.67 28.43
CA GLU A 3 29.40 -1.27 27.42
C GLU A 3 28.29 -2.14 28.05
N ASP A 4 28.37 -2.46 29.35
CA ASP A 4 27.45 -3.40 30.02
C ASP A 4 26.55 -2.77 31.12
N ASP A 5 26.20 -1.48 31.02
CA ASP A 5 25.21 -0.90 31.95
C ASP A 5 23.78 -1.21 31.46
N PRO A 6 22.97 -2.00 32.19
CA PRO A 6 21.61 -2.36 31.76
C PRO A 6 20.72 -1.14 31.51
N LEU A 7 20.97 -0.01 32.19
CA LEU A 7 20.21 1.22 31.98
C LEU A 7 20.57 1.89 30.65
N LEU A 8 21.85 1.83 30.24
CA LEU A 8 22.27 2.35 28.93
C LEU A 8 21.68 1.52 27.80
N GLU A 9 21.68 0.20 27.97
CA GLU A 9 21.10 -0.72 26.99
C GLU A 9 19.57 -0.58 26.90
N TRP A 10 18.89 -0.46 28.04
CA TRP A 10 17.45 -0.21 28.06
C TRP A 10 17.09 1.13 27.39
N ASN A 11 17.84 2.20 27.66
CA ASN A 11 17.66 3.49 27.00
C ASN A 11 17.92 3.40 25.48
N ARG A 12 18.94 2.65 25.06
CA ARG A 12 19.23 2.40 23.63
C ARG A 12 18.05 1.71 22.95
N ILE A 13 17.55 0.61 23.51
CA ILE A 13 16.41 -0.16 22.98
C ILE A 13 15.14 0.71 22.93
N ASN A 14 14.89 1.51 23.97
CA ASN A 14 13.74 2.41 24.00
C ASN A 14 13.78 3.44 22.86
N ASN A 15 14.95 4.06 22.63
CA ASN A 15 15.12 5.03 21.55
C ASN A 15 14.97 4.36 20.17
N GLU A 16 15.59 3.20 19.96
CA GLU A 16 15.46 2.44 18.71
C GLU A 16 14.01 2.02 18.44
N ASN A 17 13.27 1.61 19.46
CA ASN A 17 11.86 1.28 19.33
C ASN A 17 11.02 2.48 18.89
N LEU A 18 11.24 3.65 19.51
CA LEU A 18 10.55 4.88 19.14
C LEU A 18 10.87 5.30 17.70
N GLU A 19 12.14 5.24 17.29
CA GLU A 19 12.55 5.57 15.92
C GLU A 19 11.88 4.65 14.89
N GLN A 20 11.84 3.34 15.16
CA GLN A 20 11.20 2.36 14.30
C GLN A 20 9.68 2.53 14.24
N ASP A 21 9.04 2.83 15.36
CA ASP A 21 7.61 3.10 15.40
C ASP A 21 7.26 4.40 14.68
N PHE A 22 8.09 5.43 14.82
CA PHE A 22 7.92 6.68 14.09
C PHE A 22 8.01 6.47 12.58
N VAL A 23 9.00 5.72 12.10
CA VAL A 23 9.13 5.35 10.68
C VAL A 23 7.91 4.55 10.19
N SER A 24 7.41 3.62 11.00
CA SER A 24 6.21 2.83 10.70
C SER A 24 4.99 3.73 10.53
N GLU A 25 4.79 4.70 11.43
CA GLU A 25 3.71 5.69 11.35
C GLU A 25 3.85 6.61 10.14
N MET A 26 5.06 7.03 9.78
CA MET A 26 5.30 7.78 8.55
C MET A 26 4.84 6.99 7.32
N PHE A 27 5.16 5.69 7.25
CA PHE A 27 4.74 4.84 6.14
C PHE A 27 3.23 4.65 6.07
N ILE A 28 2.56 4.44 7.22
CA ILE A 28 1.10 4.37 7.29
C ILE A 28 0.48 5.69 6.81
N ASN A 29 0.95 6.82 7.34
CA ASN A 29 0.39 8.14 7.04
C ASN A 29 0.54 8.51 5.56
N ILE A 30 1.69 8.21 4.95
CA ILE A 30 1.86 8.38 3.50
C ILE A 30 0.87 7.49 2.75
N SER A 31 0.78 6.21 3.11
CA SER A 31 -0.10 5.24 2.45
C SER A 31 -1.59 5.60 2.59
N ASN A 32 -1.98 6.23 3.70
CA ASN A 32 -3.33 6.74 3.95
C ASN A 32 -3.74 7.88 3.00
N THR A 33 -2.81 8.47 2.25
CA THR A 33 -3.13 9.44 1.19
C THR A 33 -3.48 8.77 -0.15
N SER A 34 -3.26 7.46 -0.31
CA SER A 34 -3.62 6.68 -1.50
C SER A 34 -5.07 6.94 -2.00
N PRO A 35 -6.10 7.03 -1.14
CA PRO A 35 -7.47 7.33 -1.59
C PRO A 35 -7.63 8.69 -2.28
N LEU A 36 -6.81 9.69 -1.96
CA LEU A 36 -6.85 10.99 -2.64
C LEU A 36 -6.35 10.88 -4.08
N ILE A 37 -5.25 10.16 -4.28
CA ILE A 37 -4.68 9.87 -5.61
C ILE A 37 -5.67 9.03 -6.43
N ASP A 38 -6.30 8.03 -5.82
CA ASP A 38 -7.30 7.18 -6.45
C ASP A 38 -8.52 7.98 -6.93
N LYS A 39 -9.07 8.87 -6.08
CA LYS A 39 -10.17 9.77 -6.46
C LYS A 39 -9.82 10.63 -7.67
N PHE A 40 -8.61 11.21 -7.69
CA PHE A 40 -8.14 11.98 -8.82
C PHE A 40 -8.01 11.12 -10.09
N SER A 41 -7.40 9.94 -9.99
CA SER A 41 -7.24 9.00 -11.11
C SER A 41 -8.59 8.57 -11.70
N ILE A 42 -9.58 8.28 -10.86
CA ILE A 42 -10.95 7.92 -11.28
C ILE A 42 -11.65 9.10 -11.94
N TRP A 43 -11.53 10.31 -11.37
CA TRP A 43 -12.09 11.51 -11.97
C TRP A 43 -11.52 11.77 -13.37
N LEU A 44 -10.20 11.66 -13.53
CA LEU A 44 -9.53 11.79 -14.82
C LEU A 44 -9.91 10.66 -15.79
N PHE A 45 -10.11 9.45 -15.29
CA PHE A 45 -10.55 8.30 -16.09
C PHE A 45 -11.97 8.50 -16.63
N ALA A 46 -12.88 9.03 -15.82
CA ALA A 46 -14.22 9.40 -16.27
C ALA A 46 -14.16 10.48 -17.37
N GLY A 47 -13.30 11.49 -17.21
CA GLY A 47 -13.02 12.49 -18.24
C GLY A 47 -12.48 11.86 -19.54
N THR A 48 -11.51 10.96 -19.42
CA THR A 48 -10.92 10.21 -20.55
C THR A 48 -12.00 9.40 -21.30
N GLY A 49 -12.89 8.71 -20.57
CA GLY A 49 -13.99 7.95 -21.15
C GLY A 49 -15.03 8.82 -21.84
N ALA A 50 -15.40 9.95 -21.23
CA ALA A 50 -16.32 10.92 -21.82
C ALA A 50 -15.75 11.51 -23.13
N THR A 51 -14.48 11.94 -23.12
CA THR A 51 -13.81 12.46 -24.32
C THR A 51 -13.67 11.41 -25.41
N GLY A 52 -13.28 10.18 -25.06
CA GLY A 52 -13.18 9.08 -26.02
C GLY A 52 -14.54 8.77 -26.68
N THR A 53 -15.62 8.77 -25.89
CA THR A 53 -16.98 8.57 -26.40
C THR A 53 -17.39 9.67 -27.38
N LEU A 54 -17.06 10.94 -27.08
CA LEU A 54 -17.33 12.08 -27.97
C LEU A 54 -16.52 11.99 -29.28
N LEU A 55 -15.24 11.60 -29.21
CA LEU A 55 -14.42 11.44 -30.41
C LEU A 55 -14.96 10.33 -31.34
N ILE A 56 -15.44 9.23 -30.76
CA ILE A 56 -16.01 8.11 -31.52
C ILE A 56 -17.36 8.50 -32.11
N SER A 57 -18.24 9.15 -31.33
CA SER A 57 -19.58 9.51 -31.81
C SER A 57 -19.54 10.58 -32.91
N GLN A 58 -18.53 11.46 -32.89
CA GLN A 58 -18.35 12.53 -33.88
C GLN A 58 -17.19 12.27 -34.85
N ILE A 59 -16.84 11.00 -35.08
CA ILE A 59 -15.64 10.61 -35.82
C ILE A 59 -15.49 11.28 -37.19
N GLN A 60 -16.59 11.45 -37.94
CA GLN A 60 -16.53 12.08 -39.27
C GLN A 60 -16.11 13.56 -39.19
N GLY A 61 -16.70 14.33 -38.27
CA GLY A 61 -16.35 15.73 -38.07
C GLY A 61 -14.96 15.91 -37.47
N VAL A 62 -14.58 15.02 -36.54
CA VAL A 62 -13.25 15.04 -35.93
C VAL A 62 -12.16 14.72 -36.95
N ILE A 63 -12.34 13.71 -37.81
CA ILE A 63 -11.34 13.36 -38.83
C ILE A 63 -11.12 14.52 -39.82
N GLN A 64 -12.18 15.26 -40.16
CA GLN A 64 -12.07 16.45 -41.02
C GLN A 64 -11.21 17.55 -40.39
N GLY A 65 -11.22 17.69 -39.06
CA GLY A 65 -10.42 18.67 -38.34
C GLY A 65 -9.02 18.18 -37.91
N LEU A 66 -8.82 16.88 -37.69
CA LEU A 66 -7.58 16.34 -37.10
C LEU A 66 -6.72 15.51 -38.07
N SER A 67 -7.22 15.20 -39.27
CA SER A 67 -6.78 14.07 -40.11
C SER A 67 -6.97 12.70 -39.46
N ILE A 68 -6.92 11.66 -40.29
CA ILE A 68 -6.94 10.25 -39.85
C ILE A 68 -5.75 9.94 -38.92
N THR A 69 -4.58 10.52 -39.22
CA THR A 69 -3.35 10.30 -38.43
C THR A 69 -3.47 10.94 -37.05
N GLY A 70 -3.92 12.18 -36.97
CA GLY A 70 -4.14 12.87 -35.71
C GLY A 70 -5.21 12.18 -34.85
N PHE A 71 -6.31 11.73 -35.48
CA PHE A 71 -7.35 10.96 -34.78
C PHE A 71 -6.80 9.68 -34.16
N LYS A 72 -6.03 8.88 -34.92
CA LYS A 72 -5.42 7.64 -34.42
C LYS A 72 -4.44 7.90 -33.26
N ALA A 73 -3.61 8.94 -33.37
CA ALA A 73 -2.67 9.31 -32.31
C ALA A 73 -3.40 9.71 -31.02
N CYS A 74 -4.43 10.55 -31.14
CA CYS A 74 -5.26 10.98 -30.01
C CYS A 74 -5.99 9.81 -29.34
N MET A 75 -6.59 8.92 -30.13
CA MET A 75 -7.26 7.73 -29.62
C MET A 75 -6.28 6.79 -28.90
N PHE A 76 -5.07 6.60 -29.44
CA PHE A 76 -4.04 5.79 -28.80
C PHE A 76 -3.65 6.37 -27.42
N MET A 77 -3.44 7.68 -27.31
CA MET A 77 -3.12 8.34 -26.04
C MET A 77 -4.24 8.20 -25.01
N LEU A 78 -5.51 8.34 -25.42
CA LEU A 78 -6.65 8.16 -24.52
C LEU A 78 -6.77 6.70 -24.04
N ILE A 79 -6.57 5.71 -24.92
CA ILE A 79 -6.59 4.29 -24.54
C ILE A 79 -5.44 3.98 -23.57
N ALA A 80 -4.23 4.47 -23.85
CA ALA A 80 -3.09 4.28 -22.96
C ALA A 80 -3.30 4.96 -21.59
N SER A 81 -3.94 6.14 -21.56
CA SER A 81 -4.35 6.81 -20.32
C SER A 81 -5.36 5.95 -19.54
N ALA A 82 -6.38 5.43 -20.21
CA ALA A 82 -7.38 4.55 -19.63
C ALA A 82 -6.77 3.28 -19.02
N ILE A 83 -5.85 2.61 -19.73
CA ILE A 83 -5.13 1.44 -19.21
C ILE A 83 -4.30 1.81 -17.98
N SER A 84 -3.61 2.95 -18.02
CA SER A 84 -2.81 3.43 -16.88
C SER A 84 -3.67 3.69 -15.65
N ALA A 85 -4.90 4.19 -15.81
CA ALA A 85 -5.86 4.37 -14.72
C ALA A 85 -6.26 3.03 -14.08
N PHE A 86 -6.50 1.99 -14.88
CA PHE A 86 -6.79 0.64 -14.36
C PHE A 86 -5.61 0.07 -13.56
N VAL A 87 -4.38 0.24 -14.05
CA VAL A 87 -3.19 -0.24 -13.33
C VAL A 87 -2.98 0.57 -12.04
N ALA A 88 -3.19 1.89 -12.07
CA ALA A 88 -3.17 2.72 -10.87
C ALA A 88 -4.20 2.24 -9.83
N LYS A 89 -5.42 1.90 -10.27
CA LYS A 89 -6.49 1.38 -9.40
C LYS A 89 -6.11 0.06 -8.73
N TYR A 90 -5.47 -0.86 -9.46
CA TYR A 90 -4.97 -2.10 -8.90
C TYR A 90 -3.99 -1.85 -7.74
N TRP A 91 -3.03 -0.96 -7.94
CA TRP A 91 -2.05 -0.61 -6.91
C TRP A 91 -2.67 0.15 -5.73
N ALA A 92 -3.64 1.02 -5.99
CA ALA A 92 -4.41 1.72 -4.96
C ALA A 92 -5.11 0.73 -4.02
N LEU A 93 -5.80 -0.27 -4.58
CA LEU A 93 -6.47 -1.30 -3.79
C LEU A 93 -5.48 -2.11 -2.94
N ARG A 94 -4.34 -2.49 -3.51
CA ARG A 94 -3.28 -3.20 -2.77
C ARG A 94 -2.75 -2.37 -1.59
N CYS A 95 -2.51 -1.08 -1.80
CA CYS A 95 -2.08 -0.15 -0.77
C CYS A 95 -3.12 0.00 0.35
N GLN A 96 -4.38 0.24 -0.01
CA GLN A 96 -5.49 0.44 0.93
C GLN A 96 -5.75 -0.81 1.76
N ILE A 97 -5.82 -1.99 1.14
CA ILE A 97 -6.02 -3.27 1.85
C ILE A 97 -4.89 -3.50 2.87
N GLN A 98 -3.64 -3.30 2.48
CA GLN A 98 -2.50 -3.50 3.37
C GLN A 98 -2.54 -2.53 4.56
N THR A 99 -2.83 -1.26 4.30
CA THR A 99 -2.85 -0.21 5.33
C THR A 99 -4.02 -0.43 6.30
N ASP A 100 -5.21 -0.73 5.79
CA ASP A 100 -6.40 -1.01 6.60
C ASP A 100 -6.19 -2.23 7.51
N ILE A 101 -5.62 -3.31 6.98
CA ILE A 101 -5.32 -4.51 7.78
C ILE A 101 -4.33 -4.18 8.88
N THR A 102 -3.22 -3.51 8.55
CA THR A 102 -2.18 -3.16 9.54
C THR A 102 -2.72 -2.24 10.62
N GLN A 103 -3.51 -1.23 10.26
CA GLN A 103 -4.05 -0.25 11.23
C GLN A 103 -5.13 -0.88 12.12
N LYS A 104 -5.99 -1.74 11.56
CA LYS A 104 -6.99 -2.50 12.35
C LYS A 104 -6.31 -3.47 13.31
N LEU A 105 -5.31 -4.22 12.85
CA LEU A 105 -4.53 -5.12 13.71
C LEU A 105 -3.82 -4.35 14.81
N LYS A 106 -3.14 -3.23 14.50
CA LYS A 106 -2.47 -2.41 15.51
C LYS A 106 -3.42 -1.95 16.62
N ASN A 107 -4.59 -1.44 16.21
CA ASN A 107 -5.57 -0.90 17.16
C ASN A 107 -6.24 -1.99 18.01
N GLN A 108 -6.50 -3.17 17.43
CA GLN A 108 -7.14 -4.28 18.15
C GLN A 108 -6.16 -5.07 19.02
N MET A 109 -4.93 -5.27 18.55
CA MET A 109 -3.95 -6.07 19.28
C MET A 109 -3.35 -5.33 20.49
N LYS A 110 -3.33 -3.99 20.49
CA LYS A 110 -2.83 -3.24 21.65
C LYS A 110 -3.57 -3.63 22.93
N GLY A 111 -4.90 -3.62 22.91
CA GLY A 111 -5.69 -4.00 24.08
C GLY A 111 -5.48 -5.46 24.52
N LEU A 112 -5.29 -6.37 23.55
CA LEU A 112 -5.01 -7.78 23.86
C LEU A 112 -3.64 -7.97 24.51
N PHE A 113 -2.62 -7.23 24.07
CA PHE A 113 -1.29 -7.29 24.68
C PHE A 113 -1.27 -6.64 26.06
N ASP A 114 -1.89 -5.48 26.24
CA ASP A 114 -1.98 -4.80 27.53
C ASP A 114 -2.68 -5.69 28.58
N GLU A 115 -3.74 -6.41 28.18
CA GLU A 115 -4.45 -7.36 29.05
C GLU A 115 -3.60 -8.61 29.36
N HIS A 116 -2.91 -9.16 28.36
CA HIS A 116 -2.02 -10.31 28.54
C HIS A 116 -0.84 -9.98 29.46
N GLU A 117 -0.20 -8.82 29.28
CA GLU A 117 0.93 -8.36 30.10
C GLU A 117 0.52 -8.22 31.57
N LYS A 118 -0.62 -7.58 31.83
CA LYS A 118 -1.17 -7.49 33.19
C LYS A 118 -1.44 -8.86 33.82
N ASN A 119 -2.07 -9.77 33.07
CA ASN A 119 -2.33 -11.12 33.56
C ASN A 119 -1.04 -11.91 33.79
N ALA A 120 -0.02 -11.72 32.94
CA ALA A 120 1.28 -12.35 33.08
C ALA A 120 2.00 -11.88 34.34
N ASP A 121 1.96 -10.57 34.66
CA ASP A 121 2.53 -10.02 35.89
C ASP A 121 1.87 -10.62 37.14
N GLU A 122 0.53 -10.71 37.16
CA GLU A 122 -0.22 -11.32 38.27
C GLU A 122 0.15 -12.81 38.45
N ILE A 123 0.30 -13.54 37.34
CA ILE A 123 0.70 -14.95 37.35
C ILE A 123 2.13 -15.11 37.87
N LEU A 124 3.07 -14.28 37.42
CA LEU A 124 4.46 -14.31 37.85
C LEU A 124 4.60 -13.97 39.34
N GLU A 125 3.84 -13.00 39.85
CA GLU A 125 3.83 -12.66 41.27
C GLU A 125 3.35 -13.85 42.14
N ILE A 126 2.33 -14.58 41.67
CA ILE A 126 1.84 -15.79 42.36
C ILE A 126 2.85 -16.93 42.27
N ALA A 127 3.53 -17.06 41.14
CA ALA A 127 4.52 -18.10 40.89
C ALA A 127 5.78 -17.90 41.75
N GLU A 128 6.26 -16.66 41.87
CA GLU A 128 7.37 -16.28 42.75
C GLU A 128 7.06 -16.63 44.22
N LYS A 129 5.86 -16.28 44.70
CA LYS A 129 5.39 -16.65 46.05
C LYS A 129 5.33 -18.16 46.29
N ARG A 130 5.22 -18.96 45.23
CA ARG A 130 5.18 -20.43 45.28
C ARG A 130 6.51 -21.10 44.94
N GLY A 131 7.55 -20.32 44.61
CA GLY A 131 8.84 -20.84 44.16
C GLY A 131 8.77 -21.60 42.83
N ILE A 132 7.84 -21.24 41.95
CA ILE A 132 7.65 -21.84 40.63
C ILE A 132 8.16 -20.87 39.57
N GLU A 133 9.06 -21.30 38.69
CA GLU A 133 9.44 -20.54 37.50
C GLU A 133 8.42 -20.80 36.38
N LEU A 134 7.91 -19.73 35.78
CA LEU A 134 6.96 -19.78 34.66
C LEU A 134 7.45 -18.92 33.50
N GLU A 135 7.26 -19.40 32.28
CA GLU A 135 7.47 -18.65 31.05
C GLU A 135 6.10 -18.18 30.52
N THR A 136 5.87 -16.87 30.54
CA THR A 136 4.61 -16.24 30.11
C THR A 136 4.72 -15.56 28.74
N GLU A 137 5.85 -15.76 28.04
CA GLU A 137 6.13 -15.14 26.76
C GLU A 137 5.27 -15.73 25.63
N ILE A 138 4.80 -14.86 24.74
CA ILE A 138 3.94 -15.25 23.61
C ILE A 138 4.78 -15.89 22.50
N GLN A 139 4.49 -17.15 22.20
CA GLN A 139 5.12 -17.84 21.07
C GLN A 139 4.40 -17.54 19.75
N PHE A 140 4.93 -16.59 18.97
CA PHE A 140 4.36 -16.16 17.69
C PHE A 140 4.24 -17.31 16.66
N GLU A 141 5.12 -18.32 16.70
CA GLU A 141 5.01 -19.52 15.87
C GLU A 141 3.66 -20.23 16.05
N ASN A 142 3.13 -20.30 17.28
CA ASN A 142 1.85 -20.94 17.55
C ASN A 142 0.68 -20.14 16.95
N ILE A 143 0.74 -18.81 17.04
CA ILE A 143 -0.25 -17.90 16.42
C ILE A 143 -0.27 -18.11 14.91
N ILE A 144 0.91 -18.14 14.28
CA ILE A 144 1.03 -18.31 12.83
C ILE A 144 0.52 -19.68 12.39
N ASN A 145 0.80 -20.73 13.16
CA ASN A 145 0.33 -22.09 12.87
C ASN A 145 -1.20 -22.19 12.98
N GLU A 146 -1.80 -21.58 14.01
CA GLU A 146 -3.26 -21.55 14.15
C GLU A 146 -3.92 -20.75 13.02
N PHE A 147 -3.37 -19.57 12.71
CA PHE A 147 -3.87 -18.70 11.64
C PHE A 147 -3.85 -19.38 10.25
N LYS A 148 -2.89 -20.27 10.00
CA LYS A 148 -2.75 -20.97 8.71
C LYS A 148 -3.73 -22.13 8.51
N LYS A 149 -4.24 -22.76 9.57
CA LYS A 149 -5.12 -23.94 9.51
C LYS A 149 -6.30 -23.84 8.53
N PRO A 150 -7.06 -22.72 8.46
CA PRO A 150 -8.22 -22.63 7.57
C PRO A 150 -7.86 -22.51 6.08
N PHE A 151 -6.59 -22.31 5.72
CA PHE A 151 -6.17 -22.06 4.35
C PHE A 151 -5.77 -23.36 3.61
N PRO A 152 -5.93 -23.45 2.27
CA PRO A 152 -5.41 -24.56 1.48
C PRO A 152 -3.89 -24.77 1.61
N PHE A 153 -3.39 -25.98 1.34
CA PHE A 153 -1.96 -26.30 1.52
C PHE A 153 -1.02 -25.36 0.72
N TRP A 154 -1.41 -24.95 -0.48
CA TRP A 154 -0.59 -24.09 -1.34
C TRP A 154 -0.49 -22.66 -0.79
N THR A 155 -1.56 -22.11 -0.20
CA THR A 155 -1.53 -20.81 0.46
C THR A 155 -0.79 -20.88 1.79
N GLN A 156 -0.95 -21.96 2.56
CA GLN A 156 -0.14 -22.19 3.77
C GLN A 156 1.36 -22.20 3.44
N TRP A 157 1.76 -22.88 2.36
CA TRP A 157 3.14 -22.89 1.88
C TRP A 157 3.63 -21.49 1.50
N LEU A 158 2.83 -20.71 0.76
CA LEU A 158 3.15 -19.33 0.39
C LEU A 158 3.30 -18.43 1.62
N MET A 159 2.40 -18.55 2.61
CA MET A 159 2.47 -17.78 3.85
C MET A 159 3.73 -18.11 4.65
N SER A 160 4.05 -19.39 4.83
CA SER A 160 5.27 -19.83 5.52
C SER A 160 6.53 -19.29 4.84
N ARG A 161 6.58 -19.35 3.50
CA ARG A 161 7.70 -18.80 2.73
C ARG A 161 7.81 -17.28 2.89
N SER A 162 6.68 -16.58 2.90
CA SER A 162 6.64 -15.13 3.08
C SER A 162 7.13 -14.73 4.47
N VAL A 163 6.64 -15.38 5.53
CA VAL A 163 7.05 -15.13 6.93
C VAL A 163 8.56 -15.33 7.08
N ASN A 164 9.10 -16.44 6.58
CA ASN A 164 10.54 -16.72 6.67
C ASN A 164 11.39 -15.68 5.94
N LYS A 165 10.89 -15.13 4.83
CA LYS A 165 11.61 -14.10 4.05
C LYS A 165 11.67 -12.75 4.78
N ILE A 166 10.71 -12.47 5.65
CA ILE A 166 10.57 -11.16 6.31
C ILE A 166 10.88 -11.19 7.81
N LYS A 167 11.25 -12.34 8.38
CA LYS A 167 11.46 -12.57 9.82
C LYS A 167 12.38 -11.53 10.49
N ASN A 168 13.40 -11.05 9.78
CA ASN A 168 14.38 -10.09 10.32
C ASN A 168 14.11 -8.64 9.91
N ASN A 169 12.96 -8.34 9.32
CA ASN A 169 12.63 -6.99 8.84
C ASN A 169 11.30 -6.52 9.43
N ARG A 170 11.40 -5.80 10.56
CA ARG A 170 10.26 -5.16 11.25
C ARG A 170 9.40 -4.31 10.31
N GLN A 171 10.03 -3.69 9.30
CA GLN A 171 9.38 -2.78 8.38
C GLN A 171 8.81 -3.44 7.11
N ALA A 172 8.93 -4.76 6.95
CA ALA A 172 8.59 -5.44 5.71
C ALA A 172 7.13 -5.25 5.27
N GLY A 173 6.18 -5.25 6.22
CA GLY A 173 4.76 -5.01 5.93
C GLY A 173 4.50 -3.60 5.38
N TYR A 174 5.17 -2.59 5.93
CA TYR A 174 5.07 -1.20 5.51
C TYR A 174 5.69 -0.95 4.14
N HIS A 175 6.83 -1.59 3.85
CA HIS A 175 7.47 -1.49 2.53
C HIS A 175 6.58 -2.00 1.39
N VAL A 176 5.74 -3.01 1.64
CA VAL A 176 4.78 -3.50 0.63
C VAL A 176 3.72 -2.43 0.32
N ALA A 177 3.17 -1.79 1.34
CA ALA A 177 2.20 -0.70 1.18
C ALA A 177 2.82 0.49 0.43
N ILE A 178 4.01 0.92 0.84
CA ILE A 178 4.72 2.05 0.21
C ILE A 178 5.11 1.74 -1.24
N LYS A 179 5.55 0.53 -1.54
CA LYS A 179 5.82 0.14 -2.92
C LYS A 179 4.56 0.23 -3.77
N ALA A 180 3.42 -0.26 -3.26
CA ALA A 180 2.15 -0.15 -3.95
C ALA A 180 1.73 1.33 -4.15
N TYR A 181 1.91 2.17 -3.13
CA TYR A 181 1.67 3.61 -3.18
C TYR A 181 2.47 4.29 -4.30
N PHE A 182 3.78 4.04 -4.38
CA PHE A 182 4.60 4.65 -5.44
C PHE A 182 4.22 4.15 -6.83
N TRP A 183 3.88 2.87 -6.98
CA TRP A 183 3.38 2.37 -8.27
C TRP A 183 2.06 3.03 -8.67
N GLN A 184 1.11 3.17 -7.73
CA GLN A 184 -0.13 3.91 -7.96
C GLN A 184 0.18 5.34 -8.44
N LEU A 185 1.04 6.06 -7.71
CA LEU A 185 1.42 7.43 -8.04
C LEU A 185 2.01 7.52 -9.46
N ASN A 186 2.97 6.65 -9.79
CA ASN A 186 3.60 6.63 -11.11
C ASN A 186 2.59 6.40 -12.24
N PHE A 187 1.68 5.43 -12.08
CA PHE A 187 0.67 5.17 -13.11
C PHE A 187 -0.37 6.28 -13.23
N THR A 188 -0.75 6.94 -12.12
CA THR A 188 -1.60 8.13 -12.16
C THR A 188 -0.91 9.32 -12.83
N LEU A 189 0.41 9.48 -12.63
CA LEU A 189 1.19 10.49 -13.36
C LEU A 189 1.25 10.18 -14.86
N ILE A 190 1.50 8.93 -15.25
CA ILE A 190 1.50 8.50 -16.65
C ILE A 190 0.11 8.75 -17.28
N GLN A 191 -0.96 8.38 -16.60
CA GLN A 191 -2.34 8.67 -17.04
C GLN A 191 -2.53 10.17 -17.30
N SER A 192 -2.10 11.01 -16.35
CA SER A 192 -2.21 12.48 -16.45
C SER A 192 -1.43 13.03 -17.63
N LEU A 193 -0.18 12.60 -17.79
CA LEU A 193 0.69 13.02 -18.89
C LEU A 193 0.14 12.60 -20.25
N LEU A 194 -0.40 11.38 -20.36
CA LEU A 194 -1.03 10.90 -21.59
C LEU A 194 -2.30 11.69 -21.95
N PHE A 195 -3.11 12.04 -20.95
CA PHE A 195 -4.29 12.87 -21.18
C PHE A 195 -3.90 14.30 -21.60
N ILE A 196 -2.88 14.89 -20.96
CA ILE A 196 -2.35 16.20 -21.34
C ILE A 196 -1.74 16.16 -22.75
N ALA A 197 -0.96 15.12 -23.07
CA ALA A 197 -0.42 14.92 -24.40
C ALA A 197 -1.53 14.81 -25.45
N PHE A 198 -2.61 14.09 -25.16
CA PHE A 198 -3.79 14.04 -26.03
C PHE A 198 -4.33 15.44 -26.35
N LEU A 199 -4.46 16.33 -25.35
CA LEU A 199 -4.94 17.70 -25.58
C LEU A 199 -3.99 18.50 -26.48
N PHE A 200 -2.68 18.41 -26.22
CA PHE A 200 -1.68 19.11 -27.03
C PHE A 200 -1.62 18.60 -28.47
N PHE A 201 -1.60 17.28 -28.67
CA PHE A 201 -1.58 16.68 -30.00
C PHE A 201 -2.88 16.95 -30.76
N GLY A 202 -4.03 16.91 -30.08
CA GLY A 202 -5.30 17.30 -30.67
C GLY A 202 -5.27 18.74 -31.19
N GLY A 203 -4.77 19.68 -30.39
CA GLY A 203 -4.61 21.08 -30.78
C GLY A 203 -3.61 21.27 -31.94
N PHE A 204 -2.45 20.61 -31.88
CA PHE A 204 -1.42 20.69 -32.91
C PHE A 204 -1.88 20.15 -34.26
N TYR A 205 -2.51 18.98 -34.28
CA TYR A 205 -3.04 18.43 -35.53
C TYR A 205 -4.20 19.27 -36.08
N ALA A 206 -5.04 19.83 -35.21
CA ALA A 206 -6.11 20.72 -35.63
C ALA A 206 -5.60 22.03 -36.26
N SER A 207 -4.55 22.63 -35.71
CA SER A 207 -3.98 23.86 -36.28
C SER A 207 -3.17 23.62 -37.55
N SER A 208 -2.59 22.42 -37.72
CA SER A 208 -1.84 22.06 -38.93
C SER A 208 -2.70 21.80 -40.17
N LEU A 209 -4.02 21.69 -40.02
CA LEU A 209 -4.98 21.49 -41.11
C LEU A 209 -5.59 22.79 -41.67
N GLN A 210 -5.41 23.93 -40.98
CA GLN A 210 -5.80 25.26 -41.45
C GLN A 210 -4.72 25.86 -42.34
#